data_AF-A0AAW1NZP5-F1
#
_entry.id   AF-A0AAW1NZP5-F1
#
_cell.length_a   1.000
_cell.length_b   1.000
_cell.length_c   1.000
_cell.angle_alpha   90.00
_cell.angle_beta   90.00
_cell.angle_gamma   90.00
#
_symmetry.space_group_name_H-M   'P 1'
#
loop_
_entity.id
_entity.type
_entity.pdbx_description
1 polymer ?
#
loop_
_entity_poly.entity_id
_entity_poly.type
_entity_poly.pdbx_seq_one_letter_code
_entity_poly.pdbx_strand_id
1 'polypeptide(L)'
;MASRQSRICQVEEALVRLALDPNGDPERFNRLQRTLELLKAPSAASSSRDDAYQQEARAGLRDLWEQLKSLELQPAPVTLVENMVLVRAAYVKLADMILAGSATKQRLAMLITGMAGTGKTVFLFYLAWRLARLDKAVLLQRRSDAYYYMSSDDCFRADRVPRPRFLPGESAPEQVVYLADALDPTPEWSDTCDTILTSSADRAIYQNFIKDGAVTRIMPPWTLAELRAAGPWAHGNPSPAELDRRFNRWGGSVRWCLSATDEEADEQLGKAIARFDLTRVVKLMRDVGTQPESNQILAHIPDEEMKRQHYELCSAYVAQQVVAELKQGAEDILLKLLEDLRTIKSGAGVRGNLFEVWLLNFFLLAGGEVTVARYEDAQRDSK
;
A
#
# COMPACT_ATOMS: atom_id res chain seq x y z
N MET A 1 10.40 -31.97 -29.75
CA MET A 1 9.90 -32.28 -28.38
C MET A 1 9.96 -31.01 -27.54
N ALA A 2 8.84 -30.56 -26.97
CA ALA A 2 8.79 -29.33 -26.15
C ALA A 2 9.74 -29.39 -24.95
N SER A 3 10.42 -28.28 -24.65
CA SER A 3 11.37 -28.15 -23.52
C SER A 3 10.65 -28.35 -22.18
N ARG A 4 11.39 -28.74 -21.13
CA ARG A 4 10.83 -28.93 -19.79
C ARG A 4 10.14 -27.66 -19.28
N GLN A 5 10.77 -26.51 -19.50
CA GLN A 5 10.25 -25.20 -19.12
C GLN A 5 8.99 -24.83 -19.93
N SER A 6 8.95 -25.13 -21.24
CA SER A 6 7.76 -24.95 -22.06
C SER A 6 6.59 -25.81 -21.57
N ARG A 7 6.84 -27.03 -21.09
CA ARG A 7 5.80 -27.89 -20.49
C ARG A 7 5.33 -27.36 -19.13
N ILE A 8 6.23 -26.81 -18.31
CA ILE A 8 5.85 -26.16 -17.04
C ILE A 8 4.92 -24.98 -17.34
N CYS A 9 5.30 -24.09 -18.25
CA CYS A 9 4.53 -22.91 -18.60
C CYS A 9 3.16 -23.27 -19.20
N GLN A 10 3.11 -24.26 -20.09
CA GLN A 10 1.84 -24.78 -20.64
C GLN A 10 0.93 -25.39 -19.57
N VAL A 11 1.49 -26.06 -18.56
CA VAL A 11 0.72 -26.63 -17.44
C VAL A 11 0.26 -25.54 -16.47
N GLU A 12 1.08 -24.51 -16.21
CA GLU A 12 0.70 -23.35 -15.39
C GLU A 12 -0.40 -22.53 -16.04
N GLU A 13 -0.32 -22.26 -17.34
CA GLU A 13 -1.40 -21.59 -18.09
C GLU A 13 -2.69 -22.41 -18.10
N ALA A 14 -2.59 -23.73 -18.26
CA ALA A 14 -3.76 -24.61 -18.20
C ALA A 14 -4.39 -24.64 -16.80
N LEU A 15 -3.59 -24.60 -15.73
CA LEU A 15 -4.07 -24.50 -14.35
C LEU A 15 -4.76 -23.18 -14.07
N VAL A 16 -4.20 -22.06 -14.55
CA VAL A 16 -4.81 -20.73 -14.42
C VAL A 16 -6.15 -20.70 -15.16
N ARG A 17 -6.22 -21.23 -16.39
CA ARG A 17 -7.48 -21.28 -17.14
C ARG A 17 -8.54 -22.16 -16.49
N LEU A 18 -8.15 -23.30 -15.91
CA LEU A 18 -9.08 -24.19 -15.18
C LEU A 18 -9.51 -23.63 -13.82
N ALA A 19 -8.64 -22.89 -13.11
CA ALA A 19 -8.99 -22.22 -11.87
C ALA A 19 -9.99 -21.07 -12.07
N LEU A 20 -10.02 -20.52 -13.28
CA LEU A 20 -10.89 -19.41 -13.68
C LEU A 20 -12.17 -19.87 -14.39
N ASP A 21 -12.34 -21.17 -14.66
CA ASP A 21 -13.55 -21.73 -15.26
C ASP A 21 -14.54 -22.16 -14.17
N PRO A 22 -15.72 -21.53 -14.04
CA PRO A 22 -16.72 -21.87 -13.03
C PRO A 22 -17.35 -23.26 -13.21
N ASN A 23 -17.13 -23.92 -14.35
CA ASN A 23 -17.52 -25.33 -14.59
C ASN A 23 -16.31 -26.28 -14.65
N GLY A 24 -15.13 -25.84 -14.20
CA GLY A 24 -13.89 -26.58 -14.31
C GLY A 24 -13.91 -27.92 -13.57
N ASP A 25 -13.46 -28.99 -14.24
CA ASP A 25 -13.35 -30.34 -13.68
C ASP A 25 -12.28 -30.39 -12.56
N PRO A 26 -12.66 -30.62 -11.29
CA PRO A 26 -11.72 -30.66 -10.16
C PRO A 26 -10.69 -31.78 -10.28
N GLU A 27 -11.02 -32.91 -10.93
CA GLU A 27 -10.05 -33.97 -11.15
C GLU A 27 -8.99 -33.58 -12.19
N ARG A 28 -9.39 -32.83 -13.22
CA ARG A 28 -8.47 -32.30 -14.23
C ARG A 28 -7.51 -31.28 -13.62
N PHE A 29 -7.97 -30.45 -12.70
CA PHE A 29 -7.13 -29.52 -11.95
C PHE A 29 -6.08 -30.27 -11.10
N ASN A 30 -6.51 -31.26 -10.31
CA ASN A 30 -5.62 -32.06 -9.47
C ASN A 30 -4.58 -32.87 -10.28
N ARG A 31 -4.94 -33.37 -11.46
CA ARG A 31 -4.01 -34.06 -12.38
C ARG A 31 -2.92 -33.12 -12.92
N LEU A 32 -3.29 -31.88 -13.28
CA LEU A 32 -2.34 -30.88 -13.77
C LEU A 32 -1.42 -30.37 -12.65
N GLN A 33 -1.93 -30.24 -11.43
CA GLN A 33 -1.13 -29.82 -10.28
C GLN A 33 -0.04 -30.84 -9.93
N ARG A 34 -0.36 -32.15 -9.91
CA ARG A 34 0.64 -33.22 -9.75
C ARG A 34 1.66 -33.26 -10.88
N THR A 35 1.22 -32.99 -12.10
CA THR A 35 2.10 -32.91 -13.28
C THR A 35 3.08 -31.74 -13.14
N LEU A 36 2.62 -30.60 -12.62
CA LEU A 36 3.46 -29.42 -12.35
C LEU A 36 4.50 -29.70 -11.27
N GLU A 37 4.13 -30.39 -10.19
CA GLU A 37 5.06 -30.78 -9.11
C GLU A 37 6.17 -31.70 -9.63
N LEU A 38 5.82 -32.71 -10.44
CA LEU A 38 6.78 -33.62 -11.08
C LEU A 38 7.69 -32.88 -12.08
N LEU A 39 7.13 -31.91 -12.81
CA LEU A 39 7.91 -31.08 -13.74
C LEU A 39 8.84 -30.10 -13.02
N LYS A 40 8.54 -29.68 -11.78
CA LYS A 40 9.36 -28.77 -10.98
C LYS A 40 10.42 -29.47 -10.11
N ALA A 41 10.35 -30.79 -9.93
CA ALA A 41 11.35 -31.55 -9.19
C ALA A 41 12.76 -31.41 -9.82
N PRO A 42 13.86 -31.20 -9.09
CA PRO A 42 15.17 -30.94 -9.72
C PRO A 42 15.60 -32.11 -10.62
N SER A 43 15.88 -31.85 -11.90
CA SER A 43 16.76 -32.76 -12.67
C SER A 43 18.08 -32.06 -12.93
N ALA A 44 19.16 -32.81 -12.75
CA ALA A 44 20.47 -32.38 -13.19
C ALA A 44 20.50 -32.19 -14.73
N ALA A 45 21.14 -31.10 -15.15
CA ALA A 45 21.56 -30.71 -16.51
C ALA A 45 20.51 -30.13 -17.49
N SER A 46 20.71 -28.87 -17.93
CA SER A 46 21.20 -28.51 -19.28
C SER A 46 21.08 -26.99 -19.54
N SER A 47 22.18 -26.35 -19.93
CA SER A 47 22.36 -24.88 -19.99
C SER A 47 21.82 -24.18 -21.24
N SER A 48 21.42 -24.87 -22.31
CA SER A 48 21.02 -24.21 -23.57
C SER A 48 19.54 -23.85 -23.69
N ARG A 49 18.68 -24.45 -22.86
CA ARG A 49 17.22 -24.18 -22.85
C ARG A 49 16.84 -23.03 -21.92
N ASP A 50 17.66 -22.80 -20.90
CA ASP A 50 17.52 -21.65 -20.01
C ASP A 50 17.84 -20.35 -20.75
N ASP A 51 18.82 -20.35 -21.65
CA ASP A 51 19.17 -19.17 -22.46
C ASP A 51 18.03 -18.73 -23.40
N ALA A 52 17.36 -19.67 -24.06
CA ALA A 52 16.22 -19.37 -24.94
C ALA A 52 15.00 -18.85 -24.15
N TYR A 53 14.71 -19.44 -22.99
CA TYR A 53 13.64 -18.97 -22.10
C TYR A 53 13.95 -17.59 -21.49
N GLN A 54 15.21 -17.36 -21.12
CA GLN A 54 15.67 -16.05 -20.65
C GLN A 54 15.59 -15.01 -21.76
N GLN A 55 15.97 -15.35 -23.01
CA GLN A 55 15.82 -14.44 -24.16
C GLN A 55 14.35 -14.09 -24.44
N GLU A 56 13.44 -15.07 -24.39
CA GLU A 56 12.00 -14.84 -24.56
C GLU A 56 11.41 -13.99 -23.42
N ALA A 57 11.79 -14.26 -22.17
CA ALA A 57 11.38 -13.47 -21.02
C ALA A 57 11.93 -12.02 -21.07
N ARG A 58 13.16 -11.84 -21.53
CA ARG A 58 13.76 -10.51 -21.77
C ARG A 58 13.03 -9.76 -22.88
N ALA A 59 12.72 -10.43 -23.98
CA ALA A 59 11.95 -9.84 -25.09
C ALA A 59 10.56 -9.38 -24.60
N GLY A 60 9.82 -10.22 -23.88
CA GLY A 60 8.52 -9.85 -23.33
C GLY A 60 8.57 -8.71 -22.32
N LEU A 61 9.62 -8.65 -21.47
CA LEU A 61 9.83 -7.53 -20.55
C LEU A 61 10.19 -6.24 -21.29
N ARG A 62 11.01 -6.32 -22.35
CA ARG A 62 11.35 -5.18 -23.20
C ARG A 62 10.13 -4.64 -23.93
N ASP A 63 9.31 -5.52 -24.48
CA ASP A 63 8.05 -5.15 -25.12
C ASP A 63 7.12 -4.46 -24.11
N LEU A 64 7.03 -4.96 -22.87
CA LEU A 64 6.25 -4.34 -21.80
C LEU A 64 6.82 -2.97 -21.40
N TRP A 65 8.15 -2.81 -21.38
CA TRP A 65 8.81 -1.53 -21.10
C TRP A 65 8.55 -0.49 -22.19
N GLU A 66 8.63 -0.87 -23.46
CA GLU A 66 8.31 0.02 -24.59
C GLU A 66 6.81 0.35 -24.64
N GLN A 67 5.94 -0.61 -24.33
CA GLN A 67 4.50 -0.36 -24.17
C GLN A 67 4.24 0.65 -23.05
N LEU A 68 4.90 0.51 -21.90
CA LEU A 68 4.80 1.48 -20.80
C LEU A 68 5.17 2.89 -21.25
N LYS A 69 6.25 3.06 -22.03
CA LYS A 69 6.65 4.38 -22.56
C LYS A 69 5.57 5.01 -23.44
N SER A 70 4.87 4.20 -24.22
CA SER A 70 3.81 4.62 -25.14
C SER A 70 2.44 4.83 -24.48
N LEU A 71 2.28 4.42 -23.22
CA LEU A 71 0.99 4.39 -22.55
C LEU A 71 0.52 5.81 -22.19
N GLU A 72 -0.58 6.25 -22.81
CA GLU A 72 -1.25 7.49 -22.44
C GLU A 72 -2.06 7.28 -21.16
N LEU A 73 -1.63 7.90 -20.06
CA LEU A 73 -2.42 7.93 -18.84
C LEU A 73 -3.55 8.95 -18.98
N GLN A 74 -4.77 8.50 -18.72
CA GLN A 74 -5.93 9.38 -18.61
C GLN A 74 -5.82 10.19 -17.30
N PRO A 75 -5.98 11.52 -17.33
CA PRO A 75 -6.00 12.35 -16.14
C PRO A 75 -7.32 12.15 -15.38
N ALA A 76 -7.39 11.07 -14.61
CA ALA A 76 -8.44 10.80 -13.64
C ALA A 76 -7.84 10.09 -12.42
N PRO A 77 -8.42 10.24 -11.20
CA PRO A 77 -8.04 9.41 -10.04
C PRO A 77 -8.35 7.94 -10.36
N VAL A 78 -7.98 6.96 -9.50
CA VAL A 78 -8.43 5.51 -9.46
C VAL A 78 -7.33 4.41 -9.60
N THR A 79 -7.62 3.14 -9.35
CA THR A 79 -6.74 1.97 -9.14
C THR A 79 -6.50 1.09 -10.38
N LEU A 80 -5.54 0.15 -10.31
CA LEU A 80 -5.29 -0.91 -11.31
C LEU A 80 -6.50 -1.82 -11.56
N VAL A 81 -7.12 -1.73 -12.74
CA VAL A 81 -8.08 -2.72 -13.25
C VAL A 81 -7.79 -3.02 -14.72
N GLU A 82 -7.61 -4.29 -15.06
CA GLU A 82 -7.57 -4.86 -16.43
C GLU A 82 -6.62 -4.21 -17.46
N ASN A 83 -5.56 -3.51 -17.01
CA ASN A 83 -4.49 -2.78 -17.76
C ASN A 83 -4.51 -1.25 -17.55
N MET A 84 -5.39 -0.70 -16.72
CA MET A 84 -5.47 0.73 -16.44
C MET A 84 -4.99 1.05 -15.03
N VAL A 85 -3.91 1.82 -14.87
CA VAL A 85 -3.52 2.47 -13.60
C VAL A 85 -4.17 3.85 -13.60
N LEU A 86 -4.89 4.24 -12.54
CA LEU A 86 -5.27 5.64 -12.44
C LEU A 86 -4.48 6.38 -11.35
N VAL A 87 -4.50 7.70 -11.52
CA VAL A 87 -3.45 8.54 -11.01
C VAL A 87 -4.04 9.47 -9.99
N ARG A 88 -3.77 9.16 -8.72
CA ARG A 88 -4.17 10.02 -7.61
C ARG A 88 -3.36 11.30 -7.63
N ALA A 89 -3.94 12.40 -7.15
CA ALA A 89 -3.17 13.61 -6.85
C ALA A 89 -1.97 13.34 -5.92
N ALA A 90 -2.15 12.41 -4.96
CA ALA A 90 -1.07 11.96 -4.09
C ALA A 90 0.07 11.25 -4.84
N TYR A 91 -0.24 10.50 -5.91
CA TYR A 91 0.79 9.85 -6.73
C TYR A 91 1.61 10.88 -7.51
N VAL A 92 0.93 11.84 -8.14
CA VAL A 92 1.60 12.93 -8.87
C VAL A 92 2.54 13.67 -7.92
N LYS A 93 2.02 14.10 -6.77
CA LYS A 93 2.79 14.86 -5.78
C LYS A 93 3.99 14.09 -5.24
N LEU A 94 3.82 12.81 -4.88
CA LEU A 94 4.94 11.99 -4.39
C LEU A 94 5.98 11.74 -5.49
N ALA A 95 5.56 11.46 -6.72
CA ALA A 95 6.47 11.27 -7.84
C ALA A 95 7.25 12.56 -8.15
N ASP A 96 6.59 13.72 -8.13
CA ASP A 96 7.25 15.01 -8.37
C ASP A 96 8.28 15.32 -7.27
N MET A 97 7.97 15.01 -5.99
CA MET A 97 8.94 15.12 -4.90
C MET A 97 10.17 14.21 -5.12
N ILE A 98 9.96 12.99 -5.61
CA ILE A 98 11.03 12.04 -5.88
C ILE A 98 11.91 12.52 -7.03
N LEU A 99 11.29 12.93 -8.15
CA LEU A 99 12.02 13.40 -9.32
C LEU A 99 12.80 14.69 -9.02
N ALA A 100 12.23 15.60 -8.23
CA ALA A 100 12.93 16.80 -7.78
C ALA A 100 14.11 16.46 -6.86
N GLY A 101 13.96 15.48 -5.95
CA GLY A 101 15.03 15.01 -5.08
C GLY A 101 16.16 14.31 -5.84
N SER A 102 15.79 13.46 -6.81
CA SER A 102 16.72 12.72 -7.68
C SER A 102 17.54 13.65 -8.60
N ALA A 103 17.03 14.85 -8.91
CA ALA A 103 17.78 15.86 -9.65
C ALA A 103 18.92 16.51 -8.84
N THR A 104 18.98 16.29 -7.52
CA THR A 104 20.07 16.80 -6.69
C THR A 104 21.32 15.93 -6.83
N LYS A 105 22.51 16.45 -6.51
CA LYS A 105 23.76 15.66 -6.53
C LYS A 105 23.88 14.66 -5.37
N GLN A 106 22.88 14.59 -4.48
CA GLN A 106 22.85 13.67 -3.36
C GLN A 106 21.88 12.53 -3.66
N ARG A 107 22.27 11.31 -3.27
CA ARG A 107 21.42 10.13 -3.36
C ARG A 107 20.14 10.33 -2.57
N LEU A 108 19.00 10.07 -3.19
CA LEU A 108 17.70 10.11 -2.56
C LEU A 108 17.39 8.76 -1.91
N ALA A 109 17.12 8.77 -0.60
CA ALA A 109 16.49 7.66 0.10
C ALA A 109 15.11 8.10 0.60
N MET A 110 14.03 7.53 0.09
CA MET A 110 12.67 7.89 0.49
C MET A 110 11.84 6.67 0.89
N LEU A 111 11.25 6.73 2.08
CA LEU A 111 10.25 5.77 2.54
C LEU A 111 8.86 6.34 2.32
N ILE A 112 7.99 5.60 1.64
CA ILE A 112 6.57 5.89 1.51
C ILE A 112 5.78 4.88 2.33
N THR A 113 5.12 5.36 3.37
CA THR A 113 4.30 4.55 4.27
C THR A 113 2.85 5.01 4.29
N GLY A 114 2.01 4.36 5.07
CA GLY A 114 0.60 4.71 5.25
C GLY A 114 -0.28 3.48 5.43
N MET A 115 -1.58 3.72 5.59
CA MET A 115 -2.61 2.71 5.82
C MET A 115 -2.54 1.56 4.79
N ALA A 116 -2.80 0.32 5.23
CA ALA A 116 -2.83 -0.82 4.30
C ALA A 116 -3.95 -0.62 3.26
N GLY A 117 -3.69 -0.98 2.00
CA GLY A 117 -4.70 -0.85 0.94
C GLY A 117 -4.86 0.55 0.34
N THR A 118 -3.98 1.52 0.61
CA THR A 118 -4.01 2.86 -0.01
C THR A 118 -3.39 2.96 -1.40
N GLY A 119 -2.84 1.86 -1.92
CA GLY A 119 -2.26 1.78 -3.26
C GLY A 119 -0.77 2.11 -3.35
N LYS A 120 0.03 1.86 -2.30
CA LYS A 120 1.49 2.08 -2.33
C LYS A 120 2.22 1.21 -3.38
N THR A 121 1.89 -0.07 -3.47
CA THR A 121 2.44 -0.96 -4.51
C THR A 121 2.09 -0.45 -5.92
N VAL A 122 0.85 0.03 -6.12
CA VAL A 122 0.40 0.60 -7.40
C VAL A 122 1.19 1.88 -7.74
N PHE A 123 1.49 2.69 -6.73
CA PHE A 123 2.33 3.87 -6.91
C PHE A 123 3.73 3.55 -7.43
N LEU A 124 4.36 2.45 -7.01
CA LEU A 124 5.67 2.05 -7.56
C LEU A 124 5.60 1.80 -9.08
N PHE A 125 4.51 1.20 -9.58
CA PHE A 125 4.31 1.02 -11.01
C PHE A 125 4.09 2.35 -11.73
N TYR A 126 3.30 3.27 -11.14
CA TYR A 126 3.14 4.63 -11.67
C TYR A 126 4.48 5.38 -11.72
N LEU A 127 5.31 5.25 -10.68
CA LEU A 127 6.63 5.85 -10.64
C LEU A 127 7.57 5.23 -11.67
N ALA A 128 7.57 3.90 -11.82
CA ALA A 128 8.33 3.21 -12.86
C ALA A 128 7.93 3.71 -14.26
N TRP A 129 6.63 3.91 -14.52
CA TRP A 129 6.15 4.52 -15.77
C TRP A 129 6.67 5.95 -15.97
N ARG A 130 6.62 6.81 -14.93
CA ARG A 130 7.19 8.17 -15.00
C ARG A 130 8.69 8.14 -15.33
N LEU A 131 9.42 7.23 -14.71
CA LEU A 131 10.86 7.05 -14.91
C LEU A 131 11.18 6.52 -16.32
N ALA A 132 10.38 5.58 -16.83
CA ALA A 132 10.48 5.07 -18.19
C ALA A 132 10.38 6.18 -19.25
N ARG A 133 9.45 7.12 -19.04
CA ARG A 133 9.27 8.28 -19.93
C ARG A 133 10.41 9.30 -19.88
N LEU A 134 11.23 9.25 -18.84
CA LEU A 134 12.45 10.03 -18.70
C LEU A 134 13.70 9.23 -19.10
N ASP A 135 13.50 8.05 -19.69
CA ASP A 135 14.54 7.07 -20.04
C ASP A 135 15.47 6.71 -18.88
N LYS A 136 14.91 6.67 -17.66
CA LYS A 136 15.63 6.24 -16.45
C LYS A 136 15.51 4.73 -16.28
N ALA A 137 16.65 4.09 -15.96
CA ALA A 137 16.68 2.68 -15.60
C ALA A 137 16.03 2.45 -14.22
N VAL A 138 15.28 1.37 -14.09
CA VAL A 138 14.55 1.00 -12.87
C VAL A 138 14.92 -0.42 -12.46
N LEU A 139 15.21 -0.59 -11.17
CA LEU A 139 15.24 -1.90 -10.54
C LEU A 139 14.04 -2.00 -9.62
N LEU A 140 13.11 -2.91 -9.90
CA LEU A 140 11.94 -3.16 -9.06
C LEU A 140 12.11 -4.48 -8.29
N GLN A 141 12.10 -4.40 -6.96
CA GLN A 141 12.01 -5.55 -6.06
C GLN A 141 10.59 -5.63 -5.51
N ARG A 142 9.90 -6.74 -5.80
CA ARG A 142 8.58 -7.04 -5.21
C ARG A 142 8.76 -7.80 -3.89
N ARG A 143 7.67 -8.11 -3.18
CA ARG A 143 7.69 -8.93 -1.94
C ARG A 143 8.23 -10.37 -2.08
N SER A 144 8.65 -10.76 -3.28
CA SER A 144 9.36 -12.01 -3.59
C SER A 144 10.84 -11.72 -3.79
N ASP A 145 11.71 -12.72 -3.71
CA ASP A 145 13.15 -12.59 -4.08
C ASP A 145 13.41 -12.29 -5.59
N ALA A 146 12.36 -11.93 -6.33
CA ALA A 146 12.43 -11.56 -7.74
C ALA A 146 12.67 -10.05 -7.91
N TYR A 147 13.66 -9.75 -8.74
CA TYR A 147 14.09 -8.43 -9.16
C TYR A 147 13.78 -8.25 -10.65
N TYR A 148 13.29 -7.07 -11.02
CA TYR A 148 12.99 -6.70 -12.39
C TYR A 148 13.80 -5.47 -12.76
N TYR A 149 14.79 -5.64 -13.61
CA TYR A 149 15.53 -4.52 -14.18
C TYR A 149 14.90 -4.11 -15.51
N MET A 150 14.67 -2.81 -15.69
CA MET A 150 14.04 -2.26 -16.88
C MET A 150 14.75 -0.97 -17.31
N SER A 151 15.17 -0.91 -18.57
CA SER A 151 15.84 0.24 -19.21
C SER A 151 15.57 0.25 -20.72
N SER A 152 15.91 1.33 -21.42
CA SER A 152 15.88 1.39 -22.89
C SER A 152 16.77 0.32 -23.55
N ASP A 153 17.91 0.05 -22.94
CA ASP A 153 18.94 -0.84 -23.50
C ASP A 153 18.63 -2.32 -23.27
N ASP A 154 18.18 -2.68 -22.05
CA ASP A 154 17.89 -4.06 -21.67
C ASP A 154 16.83 -4.15 -20.57
N CYS A 155 16.16 -5.30 -20.49
CA CYS A 155 15.19 -5.62 -19.44
C CYS A 155 15.34 -7.09 -19.06
N PHE A 156 15.43 -7.40 -17.77
CA PHE A 156 15.55 -8.79 -17.29
C PHE A 156 14.90 -8.99 -15.94
N ARG A 157 14.58 -10.25 -15.65
CA ARG A 157 14.20 -10.72 -14.31
C ARG A 157 15.34 -11.52 -13.71
N ALA A 158 15.59 -11.33 -12.42
CA ALA A 158 16.52 -12.15 -11.64
C ALA A 158 15.84 -12.66 -10.38
N ASP A 159 16.03 -13.94 -10.05
CA ASP A 159 15.53 -14.56 -8.81
C ASP A 159 16.53 -14.44 -7.65
N ARG A 160 17.58 -13.64 -7.85
CA ARG A 160 18.59 -13.27 -6.85
C ARG A 160 18.97 -11.81 -7.05
N VAL A 161 19.51 -11.18 -6.01
CA VAL A 161 19.99 -9.80 -6.08
C VAL A 161 20.98 -9.64 -7.23
N PRO A 162 20.65 -8.88 -8.29
CA PRO A 162 21.62 -8.58 -9.33
C PRO A 162 22.70 -7.69 -8.71
N ARG A 163 23.98 -7.87 -9.04
CA ARG A 163 24.99 -6.92 -8.56
C ARG A 163 24.99 -5.68 -9.46
N PRO A 164 25.09 -4.46 -8.91
CA PRO A 164 25.11 -3.22 -9.69
C PRO A 164 26.13 -3.22 -10.83
N ARG A 165 27.33 -3.75 -10.56
CA ARG A 165 28.43 -3.89 -11.54
C ARG A 165 28.17 -4.84 -12.72
N PHE A 166 27.08 -5.61 -12.68
CA PHE A 166 26.70 -6.57 -13.72
C PHE A 166 25.43 -6.13 -14.46
N LEU A 167 25.05 -4.86 -14.34
CA LEU A 167 24.00 -4.33 -15.18
C LEU A 167 24.43 -4.35 -16.66
N PRO A 168 23.55 -4.79 -17.55
CA PRO A 168 23.76 -4.69 -18.99
C PRO A 168 23.69 -3.22 -19.44
N GLY A 169 24.63 -2.83 -20.32
CA GLY A 169 24.75 -1.48 -20.88
C GLY A 169 25.78 -0.59 -20.15
N GLU A 170 25.94 0.65 -20.64
CA GLU A 170 26.82 1.67 -20.03
C GLU A 170 26.15 2.41 -18.85
N SER A 171 24.94 1.99 -18.45
CA SER A 171 24.20 2.59 -17.35
C SER A 171 24.96 2.41 -16.04
N ALA A 172 25.57 3.50 -15.58
CA ALA A 172 26.24 3.51 -14.29
C ALA A 172 25.19 3.32 -13.17
N PRO A 173 25.47 2.53 -12.11
CA PRO A 173 24.51 2.22 -11.06
C PRO A 173 23.82 3.43 -10.42
N GLU A 174 24.49 4.57 -10.35
CA GLU A 174 23.97 5.85 -9.87
C GLU A 174 22.84 6.44 -10.75
N GLN A 175 22.64 5.91 -11.95
CA GLN A 175 21.59 6.33 -12.88
C GLN A 175 20.31 5.49 -12.76
N VAL A 176 20.37 4.43 -11.95
CA VAL A 176 19.25 3.51 -11.70
C VAL A 176 18.43 4.01 -10.53
N VAL A 177 17.11 3.85 -10.60
CA VAL A 177 16.23 4.07 -9.44
C VAL A 177 15.76 2.73 -8.90
N TYR A 178 16.07 2.46 -7.64
CA TYR A 178 15.68 1.24 -6.94
C TYR A 178 14.33 1.40 -6.26
N LEU A 179 13.34 0.63 -6.71
CA LEU A 179 11.99 0.58 -6.18
C LEU A 179 11.79 -0.71 -5.39
N ALA A 180 11.58 -0.61 -4.08
CA ALA A 180 11.38 -1.77 -3.21
C ALA A 180 9.96 -1.78 -2.62
N ASP A 181 9.26 -2.91 -2.72
CA ASP A 181 7.93 -3.10 -2.12
C ASP A 181 7.98 -3.98 -0.86
N ALA A 182 7.88 -3.32 0.29
CA ALA A 182 7.67 -3.89 1.61
C ALA A 182 8.72 -4.93 2.04
N LEU A 183 9.96 -4.70 1.64
CA LEU A 183 11.17 -5.42 2.06
C LEU A 183 12.25 -4.39 2.42
N ASP A 184 13.13 -4.71 3.38
CA ASP A 184 14.30 -3.87 3.65
C ASP A 184 15.18 -3.85 2.38
N PRO A 185 15.45 -2.69 1.78
CA PRO A 185 16.23 -2.62 0.55
C PRO A 185 17.62 -3.23 0.75
N THR A 186 18.05 -4.03 -0.21
CA THR A 186 19.40 -4.62 -0.18
C THR A 186 20.48 -3.52 -0.18
N PRO A 187 21.41 -3.52 0.80
CA PRO A 187 22.45 -2.49 0.94
C PRO A 187 23.25 -2.24 -0.34
N GLU A 188 23.51 -3.30 -1.11
CA GLU A 188 24.29 -3.25 -2.36
C GLU A 188 23.69 -2.26 -3.38
N TRP A 189 22.37 -2.12 -3.39
CA TRP A 189 21.66 -1.16 -4.22
C TRP A 189 21.39 0.14 -3.49
N SER A 190 20.90 0.06 -2.25
CA SER A 190 20.48 1.25 -1.53
C SER A 190 21.63 2.21 -1.24
N ASP A 191 22.86 1.75 -1.13
CA ASP A 191 24.04 2.62 -0.95
C ASP A 191 24.50 3.29 -2.25
N THR A 192 24.12 2.74 -3.40
CA THR A 192 24.68 3.14 -4.71
C THR A 192 23.74 4.03 -5.51
N CYS A 193 22.42 3.90 -5.30
CA CYS A 193 21.42 4.51 -6.17
C CYS A 193 20.24 5.12 -5.41
N ASP A 194 19.48 5.96 -6.10
CA ASP A 194 18.24 6.52 -5.55
C ASP A 194 17.29 5.38 -5.20
N THR A 195 16.80 5.35 -3.96
CA THR A 195 16.03 4.24 -3.41
C THR A 195 14.71 4.72 -2.86
N ILE A 196 13.63 4.15 -3.40
CA ILE A 196 12.25 4.40 -3.00
C ILE A 196 11.68 3.11 -2.43
N LEU A 197 11.43 3.13 -1.13
CA LEU A 197 10.82 2.02 -0.42
C LEU A 197 9.35 2.33 -0.16
N THR A 198 8.44 1.47 -0.60
CA THR A 198 7.08 1.47 -0.07
C THR A 198 6.93 0.42 1.00
N SER A 199 6.32 0.75 2.14
CA SER A 199 5.98 -0.26 3.15
C SER A 199 4.64 0.06 3.81
N SER A 200 4.00 -0.95 4.39
CA SER A 200 2.98 -0.70 5.43
C SER A 200 3.62 0.07 6.59
N ALA A 201 2.84 0.51 7.59
CA ALA A 201 3.40 1.17 8.77
C ALA A 201 4.29 0.25 9.65
N ASP A 202 4.71 -0.91 9.13
CA ASP A 202 5.58 -1.85 9.83
C ASP A 202 7.05 -1.42 9.79
N ARG A 203 7.40 -0.62 10.79
CA ARG A 203 8.75 -0.17 11.11
C ARG A 203 9.78 -1.28 11.25
N ALA A 204 9.42 -2.51 11.62
CA ALA A 204 10.42 -3.60 11.69
C ALA A 204 11.09 -3.85 10.33
N ILE A 205 10.36 -3.58 9.24
CA ILE A 205 10.82 -3.78 7.86
C ILE A 205 11.79 -2.66 7.42
N TYR A 206 11.59 -1.42 7.86
CA TYR A 206 12.29 -0.26 7.30
C TYR A 206 13.11 0.53 8.33
N GLN A 207 13.25 0.02 9.56
CA GLN A 207 13.91 0.76 10.63
C GLN A 207 15.35 1.12 10.29
N ASN A 208 16.07 0.21 9.62
CA ASN A 208 17.45 0.45 9.19
C ASN A 208 17.48 1.52 8.11
N PHE A 209 16.63 1.39 7.09
CA PHE A 209 16.49 2.40 6.04
C PHE A 209 16.26 3.83 6.56
N ILE A 210 15.42 4.01 7.60
CA ILE A 210 15.26 5.32 8.26
C ILE A 210 16.52 5.76 9.00
N LYS A 211 17.19 4.85 9.74
CA LYS A 211 18.43 5.18 10.46
C LYS A 211 19.52 5.65 9.49
N ASP A 212 19.53 5.11 8.28
CA ASP A 212 20.48 5.44 7.22
C ASP A 212 20.14 6.76 6.49
N GLY A 213 19.19 7.54 7.04
CA GLY A 213 18.87 8.88 6.59
C GLY A 213 17.66 8.97 5.64
N ALA A 214 16.89 7.89 5.46
CA ALA A 214 15.74 7.93 4.56
C ALA A 214 14.67 8.93 5.04
N VAL A 215 14.22 9.74 4.08
CA VAL A 215 13.15 10.71 4.30
C VAL A 215 11.81 10.00 4.23
N THR A 216 11.00 10.12 5.29
CA THR A 216 9.68 9.48 5.33
C THR A 216 8.59 10.38 4.76
N ARG A 217 7.72 9.81 3.93
CA ARG A 217 6.47 10.38 3.42
C ARG A 217 5.30 9.43 3.66
N ILE A 218 4.11 9.98 3.84
CA ILE A 218 2.88 9.24 4.14
C ILE A 218 1.92 9.40 2.97
N MET A 219 1.52 8.27 2.40
CA MET A 219 0.46 8.21 1.41
C MET A 219 -0.91 8.34 2.11
N PRO A 220 -1.72 9.35 1.75
CA PRO A 220 -3.01 9.55 2.38
C PRO A 220 -3.97 8.39 2.05
N PRO A 221 -4.94 8.11 2.95
CA PRO A 221 -6.13 7.33 2.63
C PRO A 221 -6.84 7.86 1.39
N TRP A 222 -7.67 7.02 0.77
CA TRP A 222 -8.52 7.48 -0.32
C TRP A 222 -9.68 8.30 0.21
N THR A 223 -10.02 9.37 -0.50
CA THR A 223 -11.25 10.11 -0.24
C THR A 223 -12.44 9.37 -0.86
N LEU A 224 -13.65 9.64 -0.35
CA LEU A 224 -14.86 9.12 -0.95
C LEU A 224 -15.03 9.55 -2.41
N ALA A 225 -14.60 10.76 -2.77
CA ALA A 225 -14.62 11.25 -4.14
C ALA A 225 -13.70 10.42 -5.06
N GLU A 226 -12.48 10.11 -4.61
CA GLU A 226 -11.57 9.22 -5.35
C GLU A 226 -12.18 7.82 -5.52
N LEU A 227 -12.85 7.28 -4.49
CA LEU A 227 -13.50 5.97 -4.55
C LEU A 227 -14.73 5.96 -5.47
N ARG A 228 -15.55 7.01 -5.46
CA ARG A 228 -16.71 7.12 -6.37
C ARG A 228 -16.30 7.25 -7.83
N ALA A 229 -15.21 7.98 -8.09
CA ALA A 229 -14.59 7.96 -9.41
C ALA A 229 -14.09 6.54 -9.77
N ALA A 230 -13.73 5.75 -8.75
CA ALA A 230 -13.20 4.39 -8.91
C ALA A 230 -14.21 3.32 -9.23
N GLY A 231 -15.38 3.42 -8.61
CA GLY A 231 -16.44 2.42 -8.69
C GLY A 231 -16.66 1.86 -10.08
N PRO A 232 -16.88 2.70 -11.10
CA PRO A 232 -17.16 2.25 -12.47
C PRO A 232 -16.14 1.30 -13.08
N TRP A 233 -14.89 1.39 -12.63
CA TRP A 233 -13.78 0.60 -13.14
C TRP A 233 -13.46 -0.60 -12.27
N ALA A 234 -13.94 -0.65 -11.03
CA ALA A 234 -13.65 -1.75 -10.12
C ALA A 234 -14.40 -3.03 -10.51
N HIS A 235 -13.81 -4.18 -10.16
CA HIS A 235 -14.49 -5.46 -10.32
C HIS A 235 -15.84 -5.46 -9.59
N GLY A 236 -16.88 -5.93 -10.27
CA GLY A 236 -18.26 -5.91 -9.75
C GLY A 236 -18.97 -4.56 -9.89
N ASN A 237 -18.27 -3.50 -10.31
CA ASN A 237 -18.82 -2.17 -10.57
C ASN A 237 -19.76 -1.69 -9.44
N PRO A 238 -19.22 -1.51 -8.20
CA PRO A 238 -20.04 -1.16 -7.05
C PRO A 238 -20.75 0.17 -7.28
N SER A 239 -22.03 0.19 -6.92
CA SER A 239 -22.84 1.40 -6.96
C SER A 239 -22.29 2.47 -6.00
N PRO A 240 -22.59 3.77 -6.25
CA PRO A 240 -22.20 4.83 -5.33
C PRO A 240 -22.68 4.61 -3.89
N ALA A 241 -23.87 4.04 -3.70
CA ALA A 241 -24.41 3.74 -2.38
C ALA A 241 -23.61 2.63 -1.66
N GLU A 242 -23.15 1.61 -2.39
CA GLU A 242 -22.27 0.58 -1.83
C GLU A 242 -20.93 1.17 -1.43
N LEU A 243 -20.35 2.02 -2.26
CA LEU A 243 -19.09 2.70 -1.95
C LEU A 243 -19.21 3.60 -0.71
N ASP A 244 -20.29 4.34 -0.57
CA ASP A 244 -20.56 5.15 0.62
C ASP A 244 -20.62 4.29 1.88
N ARG A 245 -21.39 3.18 1.83
CA ARG A 245 -21.50 2.23 2.94
C ARG A 245 -20.13 1.64 3.30
N ARG A 246 -19.36 1.20 2.30
CA ARG A 246 -18.05 0.59 2.47
C ARG A 246 -17.02 1.60 3.00
N PHE A 247 -17.02 2.84 2.50
CA PHE A 247 -16.17 3.91 3.01
C PHE A 247 -16.48 4.25 4.47
N ASN A 248 -17.76 4.35 4.82
CA ASN A 248 -18.20 4.57 6.20
C ASN A 248 -17.81 3.42 7.15
N ARG A 249 -17.54 2.23 6.59
CA ARG A 249 -17.16 1.05 7.36
C ARG A 249 -15.65 0.87 7.47
N TRP A 250 -14.95 0.85 6.34
CA TRP A 250 -13.52 0.53 6.25
C TRP A 250 -12.61 1.73 5.97
N GLY A 251 -13.18 2.94 5.90
CA GLY A 251 -12.45 4.17 5.62
C GLY A 251 -11.90 4.23 4.20
N GLY A 252 -10.84 5.00 4.00
CA GLY A 252 -10.18 5.20 2.70
C GLY A 252 -9.31 4.02 2.22
N SER A 253 -9.62 2.78 2.58
CA SER A 253 -8.91 1.58 2.10
C SER A 253 -9.51 1.11 0.79
N VAL A 254 -8.78 1.28 -0.31
CA VAL A 254 -9.21 0.85 -1.66
C VAL A 254 -9.41 -0.64 -1.73
N ARG A 255 -8.48 -1.40 -1.11
CA ARG A 255 -8.52 -2.86 -1.10
C ARG A 255 -9.88 -3.36 -0.64
N TRP A 256 -10.45 -2.71 0.37
CA TRP A 256 -11.72 -3.10 0.95
C TRP A 256 -12.89 -2.42 0.24
N CYS A 257 -12.82 -1.10 0.01
CA CYS A 257 -13.92 -0.39 -0.64
C CYS A 257 -14.23 -0.89 -2.06
N LEU A 258 -13.20 -1.34 -2.79
CA LEU A 258 -13.31 -1.88 -4.14
C LEU A 258 -13.16 -3.41 -4.19
N SER A 259 -13.26 -4.11 -3.05
CA SER A 259 -13.22 -5.58 -3.04
C SER A 259 -14.44 -6.18 -3.75
N ALA A 260 -14.27 -7.42 -4.21
CA ALA A 260 -15.35 -8.21 -4.80
C ALA A 260 -16.38 -8.67 -3.75
N THR A 261 -15.98 -8.88 -2.49
CA THR A 261 -16.87 -9.33 -1.42
C THR A 261 -16.64 -8.54 -0.12
N ASP A 262 -17.72 -8.32 0.62
CA ASP A 262 -17.69 -7.63 1.91
C ASP A 262 -17.25 -8.56 3.06
N GLU A 263 -17.50 -9.86 2.93
CA GLU A 263 -17.30 -10.86 3.99
C GLU A 263 -15.84 -10.92 4.47
N GLU A 264 -14.89 -11.00 3.54
CA GLU A 264 -13.46 -11.03 3.88
C GLU A 264 -13.01 -9.73 4.55
N ALA A 265 -13.48 -8.59 4.05
CA ALA A 265 -13.14 -7.28 4.59
C ALA A 265 -13.68 -7.12 6.02
N ASP A 266 -14.90 -7.58 6.28
CA ASP A 266 -15.52 -7.58 7.60
C ASP A 266 -14.86 -8.54 8.57
N GLU A 267 -14.46 -9.73 8.13
CA GLU A 267 -13.72 -10.67 8.97
C GLU A 267 -12.37 -10.08 9.40
N GLN A 268 -11.63 -9.47 8.48
CA GLN A 268 -10.35 -8.82 8.79
C GLN A 268 -10.53 -7.64 9.74
N LEU A 269 -11.52 -6.78 9.48
CA LEU A 269 -11.81 -5.64 10.34
C LEU A 269 -12.23 -6.11 11.74
N GLY A 270 -13.08 -7.14 11.85
CA GLY A 270 -13.50 -7.70 13.13
C GLY A 270 -12.32 -8.24 13.94
N LYS A 271 -11.39 -8.97 13.30
CA LYS A 271 -10.14 -9.43 13.94
C LYS A 271 -9.27 -8.26 14.41
N ALA A 272 -9.20 -7.18 13.64
CA ALA A 272 -8.46 -5.99 14.02
C ALA A 272 -9.09 -5.27 15.22
N ILE A 273 -10.42 -5.12 15.23
CA ILE A 273 -11.17 -4.52 16.35
C ILE A 273 -10.97 -5.33 17.62
N ALA A 274 -11.16 -6.66 17.56
CA ALA A 274 -11.04 -7.54 18.72
C ALA A 274 -9.64 -7.57 19.35
N ARG A 275 -8.60 -7.25 18.57
CA ARG A 275 -7.21 -7.15 19.06
C ARG A 275 -6.82 -5.75 19.52
N PHE A 276 -7.64 -4.74 19.21
CA PHE A 276 -7.27 -3.36 19.43
C PHE A 276 -7.42 -2.97 20.90
N ASP A 277 -6.31 -2.57 21.51
CA ASP A 277 -6.28 -2.09 22.89
C ASP A 277 -6.28 -0.56 22.92
N LEU A 278 -7.43 0.02 23.24
CA LEU A 278 -7.62 1.47 23.40
C LEU A 278 -6.62 2.11 24.37
N THR A 279 -6.17 1.39 25.40
CA THR A 279 -5.22 1.92 26.38
C THR A 279 -3.81 2.11 25.79
N ARG A 280 -3.47 1.38 24.72
CA ARG A 280 -2.19 1.52 24.01
C ARG A 280 -2.17 2.70 23.05
N VAL A 281 -3.33 3.29 22.73
CA VAL A 281 -3.45 4.44 21.82
C VAL A 281 -2.70 5.66 22.33
N VAL A 282 -2.75 5.96 23.64
CA VAL A 282 -1.99 7.07 24.22
C VAL A 282 -0.50 6.86 24.04
N LYS A 283 -0.02 5.66 24.34
CA LYS A 283 1.40 5.30 24.20
C LYS A 283 1.84 5.44 22.75
N LEU A 284 1.03 4.93 21.83
CA LEU A 284 1.24 5.04 20.40
C LEU A 284 1.38 6.51 19.94
N MET A 285 0.53 7.39 20.45
CA MET A 285 0.50 8.79 20.01
C MET A 285 1.60 9.65 20.65
N ARG A 286 2.04 9.32 21.86
CA ARG A 286 3.18 9.96 22.53
C ARG A 286 4.51 9.56 21.90
N ASP A 287 4.66 8.30 21.53
CA ASP A 287 5.87 7.81 20.87
C ASP A 287 5.81 8.07 19.37
N VAL A 288 6.56 9.08 18.89
CA VAL A 288 6.71 9.43 17.45
C VAL A 288 7.25 8.26 16.59
N GLY A 289 7.58 7.13 17.21
CA GLY A 289 8.13 5.95 16.59
C GLY A 289 7.37 4.63 16.79
N THR A 290 6.31 4.60 17.61
CA THR A 290 5.53 3.38 17.86
C THR A 290 4.53 3.17 16.72
N GLN A 291 4.33 1.93 16.30
CA GLN A 291 3.43 1.60 15.20
C GLN A 291 2.00 1.39 15.70
N PRO A 292 0.97 1.84 14.97
CA PRO A 292 -0.38 1.42 15.27
C PRO A 292 -0.48 -0.10 15.16
N GLU A 293 -1.00 -0.74 16.21
CA GLU A 293 -1.17 -2.20 16.25
C GLU A 293 -2.09 -2.71 15.12
N SER A 294 -2.91 -1.81 14.56
CA SER A 294 -3.70 -2.11 13.37
C SER A 294 -3.85 -0.90 12.45
N ASN A 295 -3.25 -1.01 11.26
CA ASN A 295 -3.50 -0.12 10.12
C ASN A 295 -4.93 -0.24 9.55
N GLN A 296 -5.81 -1.04 10.16
CA GLN A 296 -7.23 -1.10 9.80
C GLN A 296 -8.08 -0.28 10.78
N ILE A 297 -7.53 0.08 11.95
CA ILE A 297 -8.21 0.86 12.98
C ILE A 297 -7.74 2.32 12.95
N LEU A 298 -6.43 2.55 12.80
CA LEU A 298 -5.85 3.88 12.80
C LEU A 298 -5.26 4.23 11.43
N ALA A 299 -5.67 5.38 10.91
CA ALA A 299 -5.13 5.99 9.70
C ALA A 299 -4.10 7.07 10.06
N HIS A 300 -2.99 7.08 9.32
CA HIS A 300 -2.04 8.20 9.37
C HIS A 300 -2.52 9.28 8.40
N ILE A 301 -2.74 10.48 8.92
CA ILE A 301 -3.13 11.62 8.10
C ILE A 301 -1.89 12.49 7.85
N PRO A 302 -1.52 12.68 6.57
CA PRO A 302 -0.40 13.53 6.21
C PRO A 302 -0.76 15.02 6.26
N ASP A 303 0.25 15.86 6.47
CA ASP A 303 0.18 17.30 6.15
C ASP A 303 0.34 17.56 4.65
N GLU A 304 0.38 18.84 4.28
CA GLU A 304 0.61 19.26 2.89
C GLU A 304 1.97 18.80 2.35
N GLU A 305 2.98 18.56 3.18
CA GLU A 305 4.28 18.04 2.75
C GLU A 305 4.33 16.51 2.69
N MET A 306 3.18 15.85 2.89
CA MET A 306 3.06 14.40 2.99
C MET A 306 3.89 13.84 4.17
N LYS A 307 4.12 14.64 5.22
CA LYS A 307 4.76 14.24 6.47
C LYS A 307 3.70 13.89 7.53
N ARG A 308 4.14 13.23 8.60
CA ARG A 308 3.23 12.82 9.68
C ARG A 308 2.67 14.03 10.41
N GLN A 309 1.34 14.18 10.39
CA GLN A 309 0.66 15.22 11.14
C GLN A 309 -0.07 14.63 12.35
N HIS A 310 -0.99 13.69 12.13
CA HIS A 310 -1.79 13.11 13.21
C HIS A 310 -2.42 11.75 12.84
N TYR A 311 -2.99 11.11 13.84
CA TYR A 311 -3.75 9.86 13.74
C TYR A 311 -5.25 10.14 13.81
N GLU A 312 -6.01 9.37 13.04
CA GLU A 312 -7.48 9.31 13.07
C GLU A 312 -7.95 7.85 13.11
N LEU A 313 -9.12 7.59 13.67
CA LEU A 313 -9.77 6.30 13.48
C LEU A 313 -10.25 6.20 12.02
N CYS A 314 -10.08 5.02 11.41
CA CYS A 314 -10.31 4.84 9.98
C CYS A 314 -11.75 5.18 9.53
N SER A 315 -12.73 5.05 10.44
CA SER A 315 -14.12 5.39 10.18
C SER A 315 -14.90 5.61 11.47
N ALA A 316 -16.06 6.27 11.36
CA ALA A 316 -17.01 6.39 12.47
C ALA A 316 -17.51 5.03 12.96
N TYR A 317 -17.70 4.07 12.04
CA TYR A 317 -18.05 2.70 12.40
C TYR A 317 -16.99 2.06 13.31
N VAL A 318 -15.71 2.18 12.92
CA VAL A 318 -14.60 1.65 13.73
C VAL A 318 -14.58 2.30 15.11
N ALA A 319 -14.80 3.62 15.20
CA ALA A 319 -14.86 4.32 16.49
C ALA A 319 -15.98 3.78 17.39
N GLN A 320 -17.16 3.55 16.83
CA GLN A 320 -18.29 2.97 17.57
C GLN A 320 -17.98 1.54 18.04
N GLN A 321 -17.45 0.68 17.17
CA GLN A 321 -17.15 -0.71 17.53
C GLN A 321 -16.05 -0.82 18.59
N VAL A 322 -15.00 -0.01 18.45
CA VAL A 322 -13.89 0.04 19.41
C VAL A 322 -14.38 0.45 20.81
N VAL A 323 -15.35 1.38 20.90
CA VAL A 323 -15.98 1.74 22.18
C VAL A 323 -16.96 0.68 22.66
N ALA A 324 -17.70 0.01 21.76
CA ALA A 324 -18.63 -1.06 22.13
C ALA A 324 -17.93 -2.28 22.73
N GLU A 325 -16.69 -2.55 22.34
CA GLU A 325 -15.85 -3.61 22.94
C GLU A 325 -15.35 -3.27 24.35
N LEU A 326 -15.48 -2.02 24.80
CA LEU A 326 -15.16 -1.67 26.18
C LEU A 326 -16.19 -2.28 27.13
N LYS A 327 -15.70 -3.04 28.12
CA LYS A 327 -16.51 -3.66 29.17
C LYS A 327 -17.05 -2.63 30.18
N GLN A 328 -17.69 -3.09 31.26
CA GLN A 328 -18.11 -2.23 32.39
C GLN A 328 -16.99 -1.24 32.81
N GLY A 329 -17.34 0.04 32.93
CA GLY A 329 -16.38 1.14 33.15
C GLY A 329 -15.87 1.81 31.86
N ALA A 330 -16.49 1.51 30.71
CA ALA A 330 -16.15 2.10 29.40
C ALA A 330 -16.10 3.63 29.41
N GLU A 331 -17.05 4.28 30.08
CA GLU A 331 -17.13 5.73 30.16
C GLU A 331 -15.92 6.35 30.87
N ASP A 332 -15.54 5.83 32.03
CA ASP A 332 -14.38 6.31 32.79
C ASP A 332 -13.07 6.12 32.02
N ILE A 333 -12.93 4.99 31.33
CA ILE A 333 -11.78 4.70 30.45
C ILE A 333 -11.73 5.72 29.32
N LEU A 334 -12.87 6.01 28.70
CA LEU A 334 -12.97 6.93 27.57
C LEU A 334 -12.71 8.37 27.99
N LEU A 335 -13.27 8.83 29.12
CA LEU A 335 -13.02 10.16 29.68
C LEU A 335 -11.54 10.35 30.03
N LYS A 336 -10.92 9.37 30.70
CA LYS A 336 -9.49 9.41 30.99
C LYS A 336 -8.65 9.47 29.71
N LEU A 337 -9.02 8.70 28.69
CA LEU A 337 -8.34 8.71 27.40
C LEU A 337 -8.47 10.07 26.70
N LEU A 338 -9.66 10.68 26.70
CA LEU A 338 -9.89 12.01 26.13
C LEU A 338 -9.06 13.08 26.84
N GLU A 339 -8.92 12.99 28.17
CA GLU A 339 -8.06 13.87 28.97
C GLU A 339 -6.57 13.66 28.64
N ASP A 340 -6.11 12.41 28.58
CA ASP A 340 -4.74 12.05 28.24
C ASP A 340 -4.33 12.54 26.85
N LEU A 341 -5.25 12.47 25.88
CA LEU A 341 -5.06 12.95 24.51
C LEU A 341 -5.10 14.48 24.39
N ARG A 342 -5.55 15.20 25.42
CA ARG A 342 -5.79 16.65 25.35
C ARG A 342 -4.54 17.46 24.99
N THR A 343 -3.38 16.97 25.42
CA THR A 343 -2.08 17.63 25.24
C THR A 343 -1.27 17.08 24.06
N ILE A 344 -1.77 16.04 23.38
CA ILE A 344 -1.04 15.32 22.35
C ILE A 344 -1.54 15.76 20.97
N LYS A 345 -0.77 16.61 20.28
CA LYS A 345 -1.13 17.15 18.95
C LYS A 345 -1.44 16.04 17.92
N SER A 346 -0.62 14.99 17.88
CA SER A 346 -0.78 13.84 16.97
C SER A 346 -2.03 13.00 17.25
N GLY A 347 -2.65 13.14 18.43
CA GLY A 347 -3.85 12.42 18.83
C GLY A 347 -5.15 13.21 18.70
N ALA A 348 -5.09 14.44 18.18
CA ALA A 348 -6.25 15.33 18.09
C ALA A 348 -7.41 14.72 17.28
N GLY A 349 -7.11 14.03 16.17
CA GLY A 349 -8.10 13.37 15.34
C GLY A 349 -8.82 12.23 16.06
N VAL A 350 -8.05 11.29 16.64
CA VAL A 350 -8.64 10.21 17.46
C VAL A 350 -9.42 10.75 18.66
N ARG A 351 -8.92 11.79 19.34
CA ARG A 351 -9.66 12.46 20.42
C ARG A 351 -11.01 12.97 19.93
N GLY A 352 -11.06 13.58 18.74
CA GLY A 352 -12.30 14.01 18.10
C GLY A 352 -13.26 12.85 17.86
N ASN A 353 -12.79 11.78 17.20
CA ASN A 353 -13.62 10.60 16.93
C ASN A 353 -14.17 9.97 18.21
N LEU A 354 -13.33 9.83 19.25
CA LEU A 354 -13.74 9.26 20.53
C LEU A 354 -14.69 10.18 21.31
N PHE A 355 -14.49 11.50 21.23
CA PHE A 355 -15.37 12.47 21.87
C PHE A 355 -16.77 12.43 21.26
N GLU A 356 -16.88 12.32 19.93
CA GLU A 356 -18.17 12.16 19.27
C GLU A 356 -18.90 10.89 19.73
N VAL A 357 -18.19 9.76 19.80
CA VAL A 357 -18.76 8.50 20.28
C VAL A 357 -19.16 8.59 21.76
N TRP A 358 -18.34 9.24 22.59
CA TRP A 358 -18.69 9.48 23.99
C TRP A 358 -19.95 10.34 24.13
N LEU A 359 -19.97 11.47 23.42
CA LEU A 359 -21.07 12.43 23.45
C LEU A 359 -22.39 11.78 23.03
N LEU A 360 -22.37 10.98 21.96
CA LEU A 360 -23.57 10.29 21.48
C LEU A 360 -24.02 9.20 22.46
N ASN A 361 -23.11 8.31 22.88
CA ASN A 361 -23.50 7.09 23.59
C ASN A 361 -23.72 7.27 25.10
N PHE A 362 -22.99 8.16 25.74
CA PHE A 362 -23.00 8.29 27.21
C PHE A 362 -23.63 9.61 27.66
N PHE A 363 -23.45 10.69 26.92
CA PHE A 363 -23.95 12.00 27.33
C PHE A 363 -25.37 12.27 26.82
N LEU A 364 -25.56 12.30 25.50
CA LEU A 364 -26.83 12.68 24.87
C LEU A 364 -27.93 11.64 25.10
N LEU A 365 -27.62 10.33 24.94
CA LEU A 365 -28.58 9.27 25.21
C LEU A 365 -29.02 9.20 26.68
N ALA A 366 -28.19 9.65 27.61
CA ALA A 366 -28.52 9.75 29.03
C ALA A 366 -29.30 11.03 29.39
N GLY A 367 -29.65 11.87 28.40
CA GLY A 367 -30.36 13.14 28.62
C GLY A 367 -29.46 14.28 29.10
N GLY A 368 -28.15 14.21 28.88
CA GLY A 368 -27.22 15.27 29.23
C GLY A 368 -27.53 16.59 28.48
N GLU A 369 -27.42 17.71 29.20
CA GLU A 369 -27.66 19.05 28.65
C GLU A 369 -26.35 19.67 28.14
N VAL A 370 -26.30 20.07 26.87
CA VAL A 370 -25.16 20.78 26.29
C VAL A 370 -25.43 22.29 26.31
N THR A 371 -24.54 23.05 26.95
CA THR A 371 -24.55 24.51 26.81
C THR A 371 -23.85 24.89 25.51
N VAL A 372 -24.60 25.47 24.57
CA VAL A 372 -24.07 25.96 23.29
C VAL A 372 -23.80 27.46 23.42
N ALA A 373 -22.54 27.84 23.28
CA ALA A 373 -22.13 29.25 23.21
C ALA A 373 -21.40 29.51 21.89
N ARG A 374 -21.53 30.73 21.34
CA ARG A 374 -20.69 31.12 20.21
C ARG A 374 -19.27 31.33 20.71
N TYR A 375 -18.31 30.86 19.92
CA TYR A 375 -16.89 30.98 20.24
C TYR A 375 -16.46 32.44 20.52
N GLU A 376 -17.07 33.39 19.82
CA GLU A 376 -16.86 34.84 19.95
C GLU A 376 -17.30 35.39 21.32
N ASP A 377 -18.32 34.79 21.94
CA ASP A 377 -18.86 35.21 23.24
C ASP A 377 -18.01 34.65 24.39
N ALA A 378 -17.44 33.45 24.24
CA ALA A 378 -16.60 32.81 25.25
C ALA A 378 -15.21 33.48 25.43
N GLN A 379 -14.73 34.24 24.44
CA GLN A 379 -13.46 34.99 24.54
C GLN A 379 -13.59 36.30 25.32
N ARG A 380 -14.81 36.81 25.57
CA ARG A 380 -15.03 38.05 26.32
C ARG A 380 -14.87 37.87 27.83
N ASP A 381 -15.08 36.66 28.34
CA ASP A 381 -15.04 36.36 29.78
C ASP A 381 -13.66 35.91 30.29
N SER A 382 -12.63 35.93 29.44
CA SER A 382 -11.26 35.50 29.77
C SER A 382 -10.22 36.64 29.76
N LYS A 383 -10.67 37.90 29.86
CA LYS A 383 -9.80 39.07 30.06
C LYS A 383 -9.86 39.62 31.48
#